data_AF-A0AAJ0I1N1-F1
#
_entry.id   AF-A0AAJ0I1N1-F1
#
_cell.length_a   1.000
_cell.length_b   1.000
_cell.length_c   1.000
_cell.angle_alpha   90.00
_cell.angle_beta   90.00
_cell.angle_gamma   90.00
#
_symmetry.space_group_name_H-M   'P 1'
#
loop_
_entity.id
_entity.type
_entity.pdbx_description
1 polymer ?
#
loop_
_entity_poly.entity_id
_entity_poly.type
_entity_poly.pdbx_seq_one_letter_code
_entity_poly.pdbx_strand_id
1 'polypeptide(L)'
;MSDDQGDSPLSTISNVVGLLTFTLGLLTLVVTFLSITHSAEREIEDIREKLQARESHIREIECHFKKLDTEAHSDWEGSQSKIDFLMTLRKIKHHHQKATAALDMNSKKHYWWWYNRPDVMGAVAAIETQFQHLNTIQLTFLLT
;
A
#
# COMPACT_ATOMS: atom_id res chain seq x y z
N MET A 1 41.59 -60.30 7.36
CA MET A 1 40.23 -59.75 7.16
C MET A 1 40.33 -58.26 7.39
N SER A 2 40.59 -57.54 6.30
CA SER A 2 40.54 -56.09 6.25
C SER A 2 39.33 -55.78 5.38
N ASP A 3 38.19 -55.59 6.03
CA ASP A 3 36.97 -55.13 5.39
C ASP A 3 37.23 -53.69 4.94
N ASP A 4 37.75 -53.55 3.73
CA ASP A 4 37.74 -52.30 2.99
C ASP A 4 36.30 -52.07 2.56
N GLN A 5 35.52 -51.56 3.50
CA GLN A 5 34.12 -51.21 3.32
C GLN A 5 34.09 -49.89 2.52
N GLY A 6 34.49 -49.99 1.25
CA GLY A 6 34.45 -48.87 0.31
C GLY A 6 33.02 -48.35 0.22
N ASP A 7 32.83 -47.08 0.55
CA ASP A 7 31.54 -46.40 0.48
C ASP A 7 30.88 -46.71 -0.86
N SER A 8 29.72 -47.36 -0.79
CA SER A 8 29.03 -47.87 -1.99
C SER A 8 28.74 -46.69 -2.93
N PRO A 9 29.08 -46.77 -4.23
CA PRO A 9 28.95 -45.66 -5.18
C PRO A 9 27.51 -45.11 -5.25
N LEU A 10 26.51 -45.93 -4.92
CA LEU A 10 25.11 -45.51 -4.80
C LEU A 10 24.88 -44.53 -3.63
N SER A 11 25.56 -44.74 -2.50
CA SER A 11 25.54 -43.85 -1.33
C SER A 11 26.21 -42.51 -1.65
N THR A 12 27.37 -42.56 -2.31
CA THR A 12 28.10 -41.36 -2.75
C THR A 12 27.29 -40.54 -3.74
N ILE A 13 26.66 -41.17 -4.74
CA ILE A 13 25.78 -40.50 -5.71
C ILE A 13 24.54 -39.91 -5.02
N SER A 14 23.89 -40.64 -4.12
CA SER A 14 22.73 -40.15 -3.37
C SER A 14 23.07 -38.94 -2.50
N ASN A 15 24.24 -38.93 -1.86
CA ASN A 15 24.70 -37.84 -1.02
C ASN A 15 25.04 -36.59 -1.86
N VAL A 16 25.68 -36.77 -3.02
CA VAL A 16 25.95 -35.69 -3.97
C VAL A 16 24.66 -35.09 -4.54
N VAL A 17 23.69 -35.93 -4.92
CA VAL A 17 22.37 -35.47 -5.39
C VAL A 17 21.61 -34.73 -4.28
N GLY A 18 21.68 -35.21 -3.05
CA GLY A 18 21.10 -34.54 -1.88
C GLY A 18 21.72 -33.16 -1.63
N LEU A 19 23.05 -33.06 -1.69
CA LEU A 19 23.79 -31.80 -1.55
C LEU A 19 23.44 -30.81 -2.68
N LEU A 20 23.37 -31.29 -3.92
CA LEU A 20 23.00 -30.48 -5.08
C LEU A 20 21.55 -29.99 -4.98
N THR A 21 20.62 -30.84 -4.55
CA THR A 21 19.21 -30.46 -4.36
C THR A 21 19.06 -29.43 -3.25
N PHE A 22 19.76 -29.62 -2.13
CA PHE A 22 19.77 -28.68 -1.01
C PHE A 22 20.33 -27.31 -1.43
N THR A 23 21.47 -27.29 -2.12
CA THR A 23 22.09 -26.06 -2.60
C THR A 23 21.23 -25.33 -3.65
N LEU A 24 20.56 -26.06 -4.54
CA LEU A 24 19.56 -25.51 -5.48
C LEU A 24 18.36 -24.89 -4.75
N GLY A 25 17.85 -25.54 -3.70
CA GLY A 25 16.79 -25.00 -2.87
C GLY A 25 17.21 -23.70 -2.17
N LEU A 26 18.42 -23.67 -1.63
CA LEU A 26 18.99 -22.50 -0.96
C LEU A 26 19.18 -21.33 -1.93
N LEU A 27 19.67 -21.61 -3.15
CA LEU A 27 19.84 -20.61 -4.19
C LEU A 27 18.49 -20.07 -4.68
N THR A 28 17.48 -20.93 -4.83
CA THR A 28 16.13 -20.52 -5.20
C THR A 28 15.52 -19.61 -4.13
N LEU A 29 15.65 -19.97 -2.85
CA LEU A 29 15.21 -19.13 -1.73
C LEU A 29 15.84 -17.73 -1.79
N VAL A 30 17.16 -17.65 -2.02
CA VAL A 30 17.88 -16.38 -2.14
C VAL A 30 17.40 -15.58 -3.35
N VAL A 31 17.25 -16.21 -4.51
CA VAL A 31 16.77 -15.55 -5.74
C VAL A 31 15.34 -15.03 -5.56
N THR A 32 14.46 -15.81 -4.94
CA THR A 32 13.09 -15.38 -4.64
C THR A 32 13.08 -14.22 -3.65
N PHE A 33 13.89 -14.27 -2.60
CA PHE A 33 14.04 -13.17 -1.64
C PHE A 33 14.56 -11.88 -2.30
N LEU A 34 15.58 -11.99 -3.15
CA LEU A 34 16.11 -10.86 -3.92
C LEU A 34 15.07 -10.31 -4.92
N SER A 35 14.30 -11.17 -5.57
CA SER A 35 13.26 -10.74 -6.51
C SER A 35 12.13 -9.97 -5.81
N ILE A 36 11.67 -10.47 -4.66
CA ILE A 36 10.64 -9.81 -3.84
C ILE A 36 11.18 -8.47 -3.31
N THR A 37 12.39 -8.42 -2.77
CA THR A 37 12.98 -7.17 -2.28
C THR A 37 13.22 -6.15 -3.39
N HIS A 38 13.61 -6.57 -4.59
CA HIS A 38 13.78 -5.66 -5.72
C HIS A 38 12.44 -5.13 -6.26
N SER A 39 11.35 -5.89 -6.14
CA SER A 39 10.01 -5.42 -6.53
C SER A 39 9.44 -4.30 -5.62
N ALA A 40 10.00 -4.13 -4.41
CA ALA A 40 9.56 -3.12 -3.46
C ALA A 40 9.67 -1.69 -4.02
N GLU A 41 10.69 -1.39 -4.82
CA GLU A 41 10.89 -0.06 -5.40
C GLU A 41 9.75 0.32 -6.34
N ARG A 42 9.35 -0.62 -7.21
CA ARG A 42 8.23 -0.42 -8.14
C ARG A 42 6.90 -0.25 -7.40
N GLU A 43 6.69 -1.04 -6.34
CA GLU A 43 5.45 -0.94 -5.56
C GLU A 43 5.36 0.37 -4.77
N ILE A 44 6.47 0.81 -4.17
CA ILE A 44 6.57 2.11 -3.48
C ILE A 44 6.24 3.25 -4.44
N GLU A 45 6.80 3.22 -5.66
CA GLU A 45 6.59 4.28 -6.64
C GLU A 45 5.14 4.30 -7.15
N ASP A 46 4.54 3.15 -7.45
CA ASP A 46 3.11 3.07 -7.82
C ASP A 46 2.19 3.63 -6.72
N ILE A 47 2.50 3.34 -5.44
CA ILE A 47 1.74 3.90 -4.31
C ILE A 47 1.95 5.41 -4.19
N ARG A 48 3.18 5.90 -4.44
CA ARG A 48 3.48 7.34 -4.44
C ARG A 48 2.69 8.06 -5.53
N GLU A 49 2.71 7.54 -6.76
CA GLU A 49 1.93 8.10 -7.88
C GLU A 49 0.44 8.15 -7.56
N LYS A 50 -0.11 7.06 -6.99
CA LYS A 50 -1.51 7.01 -6.54
C LYS A 50 -1.80 8.04 -5.46
N LEU A 51 -0.95 8.18 -4.45
CA LEU A 51 -1.12 9.19 -3.39
C LEU A 51 -1.06 10.61 -3.96
N GLN A 52 -0.18 10.89 -4.92
CA GLN A 52 -0.08 12.19 -5.57
C GLN A 52 -1.33 12.49 -6.40
N ALA A 53 -1.83 11.53 -7.18
CA ALA A 53 -3.09 11.65 -7.90
C ALA A 53 -4.28 11.90 -6.96
N ARG A 54 -4.31 11.22 -5.80
CA ARG A 54 -5.33 11.45 -4.77
C ARG A 54 -5.23 12.84 -4.16
N GLU A 55 -4.03 13.37 -3.95
CA GLU A 55 -3.86 14.74 -3.48
C GLU A 55 -4.46 15.77 -4.44
N SER A 56 -4.21 15.59 -5.75
CA SER A 56 -4.82 16.42 -6.78
C SER A 56 -6.35 16.37 -6.71
N HIS A 57 -6.91 15.17 -6.60
CA HIS A 57 -8.36 14.99 -6.51
C HIS A 57 -8.96 15.63 -5.25
N ILE A 58 -8.28 15.55 -4.09
CA ILE A 58 -8.70 16.25 -2.87
C ILE A 58 -8.76 17.77 -3.13
N ARG A 59 -7.73 18.34 -3.75
CA ARG A 59 -7.68 19.78 -4.05
C ARG A 59 -8.79 20.21 -5.01
N GLU A 60 -9.12 19.38 -6.00
CA GLU A 60 -10.23 19.63 -6.92
C GLU A 60 -11.57 19.64 -6.17
N ILE A 61 -11.82 18.64 -5.32
CA ILE A 61 -13.02 18.57 -4.47
C ILE A 61 -13.14 19.81 -3.59
N GLU A 62 -12.05 20.29 -3.00
CA GLU A 62 -12.03 21.54 -2.23
C GLU A 62 -12.38 22.76 -3.07
N CYS A 63 -11.83 22.83 -4.30
CA CYS A 63 -12.12 23.92 -5.23
C CYS A 63 -13.61 23.94 -5.60
N HIS A 64 -14.18 22.78 -5.95
CA HIS A 64 -15.60 22.64 -6.26
C HIS A 64 -16.47 23.00 -5.07
N PHE A 65 -16.12 22.52 -3.87
CA PHE A 65 -16.86 22.84 -2.66
C PHE A 65 -16.82 24.33 -2.34
N LYS A 66 -15.66 24.99 -2.49
CA LYS A 66 -15.53 26.43 -2.26
C LYS A 66 -16.38 27.25 -3.22
N LYS A 67 -16.46 26.84 -4.50
CA LYS A 67 -17.36 27.46 -5.48
C LYS A 67 -18.82 27.28 -5.07
N LEU A 68 -19.20 26.05 -4.73
CA LEU A 68 -20.54 25.74 -4.25
C LEU A 68 -20.89 26.57 -3.01
N ASP A 69 -19.97 26.73 -2.06
CA ASP A 69 -20.17 27.54 -0.86
C ASP A 69 -20.37 29.03 -1.17
N THR A 70 -19.76 29.52 -2.25
CA THR A 70 -19.93 30.91 -2.71
C THR A 70 -21.26 31.12 -3.42
N GLU A 71 -21.76 30.09 -4.12
CA GLU A 71 -22.98 30.14 -4.93
C GLU A 71 -24.23 29.66 -4.16
N ALA A 72 -24.05 29.02 -3.01
CA ALA A 72 -25.12 28.40 -2.24
C ALA A 72 -26.03 29.43 -1.54
N HIS A 73 -27.29 29.06 -1.38
CA HIS A 73 -28.30 29.84 -0.66
C HIS A 73 -28.10 29.74 0.87
N SER A 74 -28.72 30.64 1.63
CA SER A 74 -28.62 30.72 3.10
C SER A 74 -28.88 29.39 3.82
N ASP A 75 -29.68 28.51 3.25
CA ASP A 75 -30.07 27.22 3.86
C ASP A 75 -28.93 26.19 3.84
N TRP A 76 -27.94 26.39 2.97
CA TRP A 76 -26.70 25.60 2.96
C TRP A 76 -25.77 25.99 4.12
N GLU A 77 -25.82 27.26 4.51
CA GLU A 77 -24.94 27.86 5.52
C GLU A 77 -25.36 27.37 6.92
N GLY A 78 -24.64 26.38 7.44
CA GLY A 78 -24.95 25.72 8.71
C GLY A 78 -25.70 24.39 8.58
N SER A 79 -25.93 23.91 7.35
CA SER A 79 -26.51 22.58 7.14
C SER A 79 -25.61 21.47 7.70
N GLN A 80 -26.24 20.39 8.19
CA GLN A 80 -25.52 19.21 8.67
C GLN A 80 -24.67 18.58 7.55
N SER A 81 -25.15 18.62 6.30
CA SER A 81 -24.42 18.14 5.12
C SER A 81 -23.11 18.90 4.89
N LYS A 82 -23.09 20.23 5.05
CA LYS A 82 -21.86 21.04 4.98
C LYS A 82 -20.85 20.62 6.06
N ILE A 83 -21.33 20.40 7.28
CA ILE A 83 -20.52 19.98 8.43
C ILE A 83 -19.93 18.58 8.19
N ASP A 84 -20.74 17.62 7.75
CA ASP A 84 -20.34 16.24 7.50
C ASP A 84 -19.34 16.15 6.34
N PHE A 85 -19.54 16.94 5.29
CA PHE A 85 -18.59 17.07 4.18
C PHE A 85 -17.23 17.58 4.65
N LEU A 86 -17.21 18.70 5.39
CA LEU A 86 -15.97 19.29 5.92
C LEU A 86 -15.23 18.33 6.88
N MET A 87 -15.97 17.60 7.71
CA MET A 87 -15.38 16.57 8.58
C MET A 87 -14.78 15.41 7.78
N THR A 88 -15.48 14.92 6.76
CA THR A 88 -15.02 13.82 5.90
C THR A 88 -13.77 14.23 5.13
N LEU A 89 -13.76 15.43 4.55
CA LEU A 89 -12.60 16.00 3.86
C LEU A 89 -11.38 16.13 4.78
N ARG A 90 -11.59 16.56 6.04
CA ARG A 90 -10.52 16.62 7.05
C ARG A 90 -9.96 15.23 7.37
N LYS A 91 -10.82 14.21 7.48
CA LYS A 91 -10.38 12.81 7.68
C LYS A 91 -9.57 12.31 6.48
N ILE A 92 -10.02 12.56 5.25
CA ILE A 92 -9.28 12.19 4.03
C ILE A 92 -7.88 12.82 4.04
N LYS A 93 -7.77 14.12 4.33
CA LYS A 93 -6.47 14.81 4.43
C LYS A 93 -5.57 14.22 5.50
N HIS A 94 -6.12 13.93 6.67
CA HIS A 94 -5.36 13.32 7.75
C HIS A 94 -4.80 11.95 7.36
N HIS A 95 -5.63 11.09 6.75
CA HIS A 95 -5.18 9.78 6.28
C HIS A 95 -4.16 9.88 5.14
N HIS A 96 -4.33 10.83 4.22
CA HIS A 96 -3.36 11.11 3.15
C HIS A 96 -2.00 11.52 3.72
N GLN A 97 -1.96 12.45 4.67
CA GLN A 97 -0.73 12.85 5.36
C GLN A 97 -0.07 11.69 6.08
N LYS A 98 -0.85 10.85 6.78
CA LYS A 98 -0.35 9.66 7.46
C LYS A 98 0.24 8.65 6.47
N ALA A 99 -0.43 8.39 5.34
CA ALA A 99 0.05 7.48 4.31
C ALA A 99 1.35 7.98 3.66
N THR A 100 1.40 9.28 3.32
CA THR A 100 2.59 9.92 2.74
C THR A 100 3.77 9.88 3.72
N ALA A 101 3.56 10.24 4.98
CA ALA A 101 4.61 10.20 6.00
C ALA A 101 5.12 8.77 6.25
N ALA A 102 4.22 7.78 6.29
CA ALA A 102 4.60 6.38 6.44
C ALA A 102 5.39 5.86 5.22
N LEU A 103 5.03 6.30 4.00
CA LEU A 103 5.73 5.94 2.77
C LEU A 103 7.14 6.57 2.75
N ASP A 104 7.27 7.86 3.07
CA ASP A 104 8.56 8.56 3.06
C ASP A 104 9.52 8.06 4.15
N MET A 105 8.99 7.71 5.34
CA MET A 105 9.80 7.18 6.43
C MET A 105 10.34 5.77 6.12
N ASN A 106 9.53 4.93 5.46
CA ASN A 106 9.82 3.51 5.30
C ASN A 106 10.36 3.12 3.91
N SER A 107 10.34 4.04 2.93
CA SER A 107 10.83 3.80 1.57
C SER A 107 12.35 3.71 1.43
N LYS A 108 13.13 4.17 2.43
CA LYS A 108 14.60 4.24 2.35
C LYS A 108 15.31 2.89 2.33
N LYS A 109 14.64 1.78 2.71
CA LYS A 109 15.24 0.44 2.73
C LYS A 109 14.24 -0.61 2.23
N HIS A 110 14.56 -1.26 1.11
CA HIS A 110 13.67 -2.23 0.43
C HIS A 110 13.21 -3.40 1.32
N TYR A 111 14.01 -3.84 2.29
CA TYR A 111 13.61 -4.92 3.21
C TYR A 111 12.65 -4.43 4.32
N TRP A 112 12.68 -3.13 4.67
CA TRP A 112 11.74 -2.52 5.61
C TRP A 112 10.37 -2.28 5.00
N TRP A 113 10.29 -2.14 3.67
CA TRP A 113 9.04 -2.00 2.95
C TRP A 113 8.04 -3.10 3.33
N TRP A 114 8.46 -4.37 3.28
CA TRP A 114 7.59 -5.51 3.51
C TRP A 114 7.02 -5.58 4.92
N TYR A 115 7.74 -5.05 5.92
CA TYR A 115 7.25 -4.95 7.29
C TYR A 115 6.18 -3.86 7.44
N ASN A 116 6.36 -2.71 6.79
CA ASN A 116 5.47 -1.54 6.93
C ASN A 116 4.36 -1.46 5.87
N ARG A 117 4.45 -2.29 4.83
CA ARG A 117 3.49 -2.36 3.73
C ARG A 117 2.03 -2.50 4.22
N PRO A 118 1.70 -3.34 5.22
CA PRO A 118 0.32 -3.43 5.72
C PRO A 118 -0.22 -2.11 6.28
N ASP A 119 0.61 -1.34 7.00
CA ASP A 119 0.20 -0.06 7.59
C ASP A 119 -0.05 0.99 6.51
N VAL A 120 0.83 1.05 5.49
CA VAL A 120 0.67 1.94 4.33
C VAL A 120 -0.60 1.58 3.56
N MET A 121 -0.81 0.29 3.26
CA MET A 121 -1.99 -0.17 2.53
C MET A 121 -3.28 0.02 3.34
N GLY A 122 -3.23 -0.15 4.66
CA GLY A 122 -4.35 0.15 5.55
C GLY A 122 -4.74 1.63 5.53
N ALA A 123 -3.75 2.53 5.51
CA ALA A 123 -4.00 3.96 5.36
C ALA A 123 -4.61 4.30 3.98
N VAL A 124 -4.11 3.69 2.90
CA VAL A 124 -4.68 3.85 1.55
C VAL A 124 -6.13 3.34 1.48
N ALA A 125 -6.43 2.19 2.08
CA ALA A 125 -7.79 1.65 2.13
C ALA A 125 -8.75 2.54 2.94
N ALA A 126 -8.26 3.15 4.03
CA ALA A 126 -9.04 4.11 4.80
C ALA A 126 -9.38 5.35 3.96
N ILE A 127 -8.42 5.86 3.17
CA ILE A 127 -8.66 6.98 2.23
C ILE A 127 -9.77 6.60 1.24
N GLU A 128 -9.71 5.41 0.63
CA GLU A 128 -10.72 4.95 -0.34
C GLU A 128 -12.12 4.89 0.29
N THR A 129 -12.22 4.36 1.51
CA THR A 129 -13.48 4.27 2.25
C THR A 129 -14.07 5.66 2.51
N GLN A 130 -13.24 6.63 2.88
CA GLN A 130 -13.70 8.00 3.11
C GLN A 130 -14.12 8.70 1.80
N PHE A 131 -13.47 8.42 0.67
CA PHE A 131 -13.92 8.89 -0.64
C PHE A 131 -15.29 8.33 -1.03
N GLN A 132 -15.53 7.04 -0.80
CA GLN A 132 -16.84 6.43 -1.03
C GLN A 132 -17.92 7.10 -0.17
N HIS A 133 -17.63 7.35 1.10
CA HIS A 133 -18.53 8.06 1.99
C HIS A 133 -18.82 9.49 1.50
N LEU A 134 -17.80 10.22 1.03
CA LEU A 134 -17.95 11.55 0.45
C LEU A 134 -18.87 11.53 -0.78
N ASN A 135 -18.72 10.54 -1.66
CA ASN A 135 -19.62 10.36 -2.81
C ASN A 135 -21.07 10.10 -2.37
N THR A 136 -21.27 9.34 -1.29
CA THR A 136 -22.61 9.12 -0.72
C THR A 136 -23.22 10.42 -0.20
N ILE A 137 -22.45 11.27 0.49
CA ILE A 137 -22.92 12.58 0.96
C ILE A 137 -23.31 13.46 -0.23
N GLN A 138 -22.48 13.51 -1.28
CA GLN A 138 -22.77 14.26 -2.51
C GLN A 138 -24.06 13.78 -3.20
N LEU A 139 -24.24 12.47 -3.34
CA LEU A 139 -25.45 11.89 -3.92
C LEU A 139 -26.70 12.20 -3.09
N THR A 140 -26.58 12.14 -1.75
CA THR A 140 -27.69 12.49 -0.85
C THR A 140 -28.12 13.93 -1.08
N PHE A 141 -27.15 14.84 -1.23
CA PHE A 141 -27.44 16.25 -1.51
C PHE A 141 -28.07 16.51 -2.87
N LEU A 142 -27.73 15.74 -3.91
CA LEU A 142 -28.32 15.88 -5.25
C LEU A 142 -29.74 15.31 -5.38
N LEU A 143 -30.14 14.42 -4.47
CA LEU A 143 -31.43 13.71 -4.49
C LEU A 143 -32.49 14.30 -3.55
N THR A 144 -32.10 15.24 -2.68
CA THR A 144 -32.98 16.02 -1.80
C THR A 144 -33.24 17.40 -2.38
#